data_AF-A0A8I1KRW1-F1
#
_entry.id   AF-A0A8I1KRW1-F1
#
_cell.length_a   1.000
_cell.length_b   1.000
_cell.length_c   1.000
_cell.angle_alpha   90.00
_cell.angle_beta   90.00
_cell.angle_gamma   90.00
#
_symmetry.space_group_name_H-M   'P 1'
#
loop_
_entity.id
_entity.type
_entity.pdbx_description
1 polymer ?
#
loop_
_entity_poly.entity_id
_entity_poly.type
_entity_poly.pdbx_seq_one_letter_code
_entity_poly.pdbx_strand_id
1 'polypeptide(L)' 'MPHVVFRGITTEQLKRISKPLVEELAEICECGTDNFTLELPSSTFVFNGE' A
#
# COMPACT_ATOMS: atom_id res chain seq x y z
N MET A 1 10.65 2.04 10.04
CA MET A 1 9.58 2.60 9.18
C MET A 1 9.37 1.67 8.01
N PRO A 2 8.45 0.69 8.13
CA PRO A 2 8.08 -0.17 7.02
C PRO A 2 7.47 0.64 5.87
N HIS A 3 7.97 0.40 4.65
CA HIS A 3 7.49 1.05 3.45
C HIS A 3 6.80 0.01 2.56
N VAL A 4 5.50 0.21 2.32
CA VAL A 4 4.67 -0.74 1.57
C VAL A 4 4.37 -0.13 0.21
N VAL A 5 4.83 -0.81 -0.85
CA VAL A 5 4.67 -0.35 -2.24
C VAL A 5 3.57 -1.17 -2.91
N PHE A 6 2.55 -0.49 -3.41
CA PHE A 6 1.44 -1.07 -4.15
C PHE A 6 1.67 -0.91 -5.65
N ARG A 7 1.29 -1.93 -6.43
CA ARG A 7 1.36 -1.91 -7.89
C ARG A 7 0.13 -2.59 -8.45
N GLY A 8 -0.36 -2.14 -9.61
CA GLY A 8 -1.50 -2.77 -10.30
C GLY A 8 -2.87 -2.51 -9.67
N ILE A 9 -3.00 -1.52 -8.79
CA ILE A 9 -4.28 -1.07 -8.23
C ILE A 9 -4.47 0.43 -8.45
N THR A 10 -5.72 0.87 -8.42
CA THR A 10 -6.06 2.30 -8.48
C THR A 10 -5.87 2.99 -7.14
N THR A 11 -5.72 4.32 -7.17
CA THR A 11 -5.65 5.15 -5.97
C THR A 11 -6.89 5.00 -5.08
N GLU A 12 -8.08 4.87 -5.68
CA GLU A 12 -9.33 4.70 -4.92
C GLU A 12 -9.40 3.35 -4.22
N GLN A 13 -8.91 2.28 -4.85
CA GLN A 13 -8.77 0.98 -4.18
C GLN A 13 -7.80 1.07 -3.01
N LEU A 14 -6.64 1.73 -3.19
CA LEU A 14 -5.67 1.91 -2.10
C LEU A 14 -6.27 2.72 -0.93
N LYS A 15 -6.97 3.83 -1.20
CA LYS A 15 -7.66 4.62 -0.17
C LYS A 15 -8.68 3.80 0.62
N ARG A 16 -9.38 2.87 -0.03
CA ARG A 16 -10.37 2.00 0.62
C ARG A 16 -9.73 1.01 1.60
N ILE A 17 -8.53 0.50 1.30
CA ILE A 17 -7.85 -0.51 2.11
C ILE A 17 -6.80 0.06 3.08
N SER A 18 -6.34 1.30 2.88
CA SER A 18 -5.15 1.84 3.57
C SER A 18 -5.27 1.86 5.08
N LYS A 19 -6.41 2.32 5.61
CA LYS A 19 -6.64 2.43 7.05
C LYS A 19 -6.68 1.07 7.77
N PRO A 20 -7.57 0.13 7.41
CA PRO A 20 -7.60 -1.17 8.08
C PRO A 20 -6.28 -1.93 7.92
N LEU A 21 -5.61 -1.83 6.76
CA LEU A 21 -4.31 -2.46 6.55
C LEU A 21 -3.24 -1.96 7.53
N VAL A 22 -3.13 -0.65 7.72
CA VAL A 22 -2.12 -0.08 8.63
C VAL A 22 -2.45 -0.41 10.09
N GLU A 23 -3.73 -0.48 10.45
CA GLU A 23 -4.18 -0.91 11.79
C GLU A 23 -3.77 -2.36 12.07
N GLU A 24 -4.03 -3.29 11.14
CA GLU A 24 -3.65 -4.71 11.27
C GLU A 24 -2.11 -4.89 11.27
N LEU A 25 -1.39 -4.17 10.41
CA LEU A 25 0.07 -4.23 10.37
C LEU A 25 0.70 -3.69 11.66
N ALA A 26 0.15 -2.62 12.23
CA ALA A 26 0.59 -2.04 13.49
C ALA A 26 0.41 -3.02 14.65
N GLU A 27 -0.70 -3.76 14.70
CA GLU A 27 -0.95 -4.82 15.68
C GLU A 27 0.09 -5.94 15.57
N ILE A 28 0.32 -6.46 14.36
CA ILE A 28 1.29 -7.54 14.11
C ILE A 28 2.72 -7.11 14.47
N CYS A 29 3.08 -5.87 14.18
CA CYS A 29 4.43 -5.35 14.39
C CYS A 29 4.64 -4.74 15.78
N GLU A 30 3.61 -4.73 16.63
CA GLU A 30 3.62 -4.11 17.96
C GLU A 30 4.14 -2.65 17.94
N CYS A 31 3.68 -1.85 16.96
CA CYS A 31 4.15 -0.47 16.77
C CYS A 31 3.02 0.50 16.39
N GLY A 32 3.30 1.80 16.35
CA GLY A 32 2.34 2.82 15.93
C GLY A 32 2.03 2.81 14.44
N THR A 33 0.81 3.21 14.06
CA THR A 33 0.35 3.31 12.66
C THR A 33 1.10 4.36 11.84
N ASP A 34 1.71 5.34 12.50
CA ASP A 34 2.57 6.37 11.94
C ASP A 34 3.94 5.85 11.45
N ASN A 35 4.29 4.61 11.80
CA ASN A 35 5.52 3.98 11.31
C ASN A 35 5.46 3.53 9.85
N PHE A 36 4.25 3.48 9.26
CA PHE A 36 4.01 2.93 7.94
C PHE A 36 3.84 4.02 6.90
N THR A 37 4.47 3.84 5.75
CA THR A 37 4.23 4.67 4.56
C THR A 37 3.72 3.78 3.44
N LEU A 38 2.65 4.21 2.78
CA LEU A 38 2.06 3.51 1.63
C LEU A 38 2.37 4.29 0.36
N GLU A 39 3.05 3.67 -0.59
CA GLU A 39 3.38 4.26 -1.89
C GLU A 39 2.62 3.55 -3.01
N LEU A 40 2.06 4.32 -3.93
CA LEU A 40 1.49 3.82 -5.18
C LEU A 40 2.19 4.52 -6.35
N PRO A 41 3.29 3.95 -6.88
CA PRO A 41 3.96 4.52 -8.03
C PRO A 41 3.03 4.52 -9.24
N SER A 42 2.94 5.67 -9.92
CA SER A 42 2.23 5.74 -11.21
C SER A 42 3.08 5.02 -12.26
N SER A 43 2.68 3.81 -12.62
CA SER A 43 3.40 2.97 -13.56
C SER A 43 2.42 2.30 -14.50
N THR A 44 2.74 2.34 -15.79
CA THR A 44 2.03 1.58 -16.82
C THR A 44 2.76 0.26 -17.02
N PHE A 45 2.05 -0.85 -16.84
CA PHE A 45 2.57 -2.18 -17.10
C PHE A 45 2.12 -2.61 -18.49
N VAL A 46 3.05 -3.16 -19.27
CA VAL A 46 2.80 -3.69 -20.61
C VAL A 46 3.27 -5.14 -20.61
N PHE A 47 2.43 -6.05 -21.08
CA PHE A 47 2.75 -7.47 -21.20
C PHE A 47 2.29 -7.99 -22.56
N ASN A 48 3.17 -8.71 -23.27
CA ASN A 48 2.87 -9.27 -24.60
C ASN A 48 2.43 -8.24 -25.66
N GLY A 49 2.88 -6.99 -25.51
CA GLY A 49 2.48 -5.89 -26.39
C GLY A 49 1.13 -5.24 -26.06
N GLU A 50 0.52 -5.61 -24.92
CA GLU A 50 -0.74 -5.06 -24.40
C GLU A 50 -0.55 -4.35 -23.05
#